data_AF-A0A9D8RHW2-F1
#
_entry.id   AF-A0A9D8RHW2-F1
#
_cell.length_a   1.000
_cell.length_b   1.000
_cell.length_c   1.000
_cell.angle_alpha   90.00
_cell.angle_beta   90.00
_cell.angle_gamma   90.00
#
_symmetry.space_group_name_H-M   'P 1'
#
loop_
_entity.id
_entity.type
_entity.pdbx_description
1 polymer ?
#
loop_
_entity_poly.entity_id
_entity_poly.type
_entity_poly.pdbx_seq_one_letter_code
_entity_poly.pdbx_strand_id
1 'polypeptide(L)'
;MQKRDYQICTKCVMDTSDEDILFDENGVCERCREYEQRILPIWNYGKGHEEELNNLLSEIKRKGEGKKYNCILGLSGGLDSTYMLHLAVKEWGLKPFVFHIDAGWNLPVAESNIRKVTDKLGIELHVEKMDWNELREMQLAWFKTGLEALDVPQDHAFIALIDRFSRELGVKYILNGYNISTEIVANPMSWNKGGGPSGDATFLKDVIHKFSRIPIKNYTFTTGFKHKFWIPYVIGVKTLKPLNLVPITKKQMIDVLVSEYNYEPYGQKHFEDLLTKFLEGYWAPTRFGHDIRRAQLSSLVITNQMTRDEALKILEEPPLTEMECKQLFTEVAKKLEISENELMSYHDMPECTIKFKSQEKLYTFGIRLYEKLGIEKRIRR
;
A
#
# COMPACT_ATOMS: atom_id res chain seq x y z
N MET A 1 28.01 0.02 12.50
CA MET A 1 27.16 -1.16 12.78
C MET A 1 28.01 -2.40 12.56
N GLN A 2 27.93 -3.40 13.44
CA GLN A 2 28.58 -4.69 13.15
C GLN A 2 27.95 -5.26 11.88
N LYS A 3 28.79 -5.64 10.92
CA LYS A 3 28.36 -6.21 9.65
C LYS A 3 27.77 -7.58 9.95
N ARG A 4 26.44 -7.69 9.92
CA ARG A 4 25.72 -8.96 10.06
C ARG A 4 26.01 -9.80 8.82
N ASP A 5 26.28 -11.09 9.00
CA ASP A 5 26.45 -11.99 7.88
C ASP A 5 25.16 -12.12 7.08
N TYR A 6 25.29 -12.22 5.76
CA TYR A 6 24.15 -12.35 4.87
C TYR A 6 23.44 -13.68 5.13
N GLN A 7 22.12 -13.62 5.33
CA GLN A 7 21.28 -14.81 5.53
C GLN A 7 19.92 -14.62 4.86
N ILE A 8 19.45 -15.65 4.15
CA ILE A 8 18.10 -15.72 3.59
C ILE A 8 17.32 -16.79 4.36
N CYS A 9 16.04 -16.52 4.63
CA CYS A 9 15.12 -17.48 5.24
C CYS A 9 15.11 -18.80 4.45
N THR A 10 15.10 -19.93 5.15
CA THR A 10 15.02 -21.27 4.54
C THR A 10 13.61 -21.61 4.06
N LYS A 11 12.58 -20.92 4.56
CA LYS A 11 11.16 -21.15 4.21
C LYS A 11 10.57 -20.12 3.23
N CYS A 12 11.00 -18.87 3.29
CA CYS A 12 10.59 -17.81 2.34
C CYS A 12 11.83 -17.19 1.69
N VAL A 13 11.74 -15.95 1.19
CA VAL A 13 12.85 -15.24 0.52
C VAL A 13 13.21 -13.91 1.18
N MET A 14 12.68 -13.64 2.38
CA MET A 14 13.18 -12.55 3.23
C MET A 14 14.61 -12.82 3.66
N ASP A 15 15.41 -11.76 3.76
CA ASP A 15 16.83 -11.82 4.10
C ASP A 15 17.24 -10.68 5.04
N THR A 16 18.53 -10.61 5.34
CA THR A 16 19.13 -9.59 6.21
C THR A 16 19.17 -8.18 5.63
N SER A 17 18.54 -7.91 4.47
CA SER A 17 18.27 -6.54 4.03
C SER A 17 17.22 -5.85 4.91
N ASP A 18 16.43 -6.64 5.65
CA ASP A 18 15.76 -6.18 6.86
C ASP A 18 16.74 -6.24 8.04
N GLU A 19 17.13 -5.08 8.58
CA GLU A 19 18.08 -5.00 9.70
C GLU A 19 17.56 -5.70 10.97
N ASP A 20 16.23 -5.75 11.14
CA ASP A 20 15.55 -6.21 12.36
C ASP A 20 15.08 -7.68 12.29
N ILE A 21 15.23 -8.35 11.14
CA ILE A 21 14.78 -9.74 10.94
C ILE A 21 15.50 -10.72 11.87
N LEU A 22 14.81 -11.72 12.40
CA LEU A 22 15.35 -12.72 13.31
C LEU A 22 15.15 -14.14 12.75
N PHE A 23 16.22 -14.91 12.71
CA PHE A 23 16.16 -16.31 12.30
C PHE A 23 16.25 -17.23 13.50
N ASP A 24 15.49 -18.33 13.46
CA ASP A 24 15.67 -19.43 14.41
C ASP A 24 16.88 -20.31 14.05
N GLU A 25 17.13 -21.32 14.88
CA GLU A 25 18.23 -22.29 14.71
C GLU A 25 18.17 -23.09 13.38
N ASN A 26 17.00 -23.14 12.73
CA ASN A 26 16.79 -23.79 11.43
C ASN A 26 16.85 -22.79 10.25
N GLY A 27 17.21 -21.53 10.52
CA GLY A 27 17.27 -20.47 9.53
C GLY A 27 15.90 -19.97 9.05
N VAL A 28 14.82 -20.23 9.79
CA VAL A 28 13.48 -19.75 9.46
C VAL A 28 13.25 -18.39 10.12
N CYS A 29 12.80 -17.39 9.35
CA CYS A 29 12.52 -16.06 9.90
C CYS A 29 11.26 -16.02 10.76
N GLU A 30 11.20 -15.05 11.67
CA GLU A 30 10.11 -14.79 12.59
C GLU A 30 8.76 -14.62 11.88
N ARG A 31 8.75 -14.05 10.68
CA ARG A 31 7.53 -13.82 9.89
C ARG A 31 6.88 -15.12 9.44
N CYS A 32 7.69 -16.10 9.02
CA CYS A 32 7.20 -17.44 8.69
C CYS A 32 6.61 -18.13 9.93
N ARG A 33 7.28 -18.01 11.08
CA ARG A 33 6.83 -18.61 12.34
C ARG A 33 5.52 -18.00 12.83
N GLU A 34 5.41 -16.68 12.78
CA GLU A 34 4.20 -16.00 13.22
C GLU A 34 3.03 -16.26 12.27
N TYR A 35 3.26 -16.40 10.97
CA TYR A 35 2.23 -16.89 10.05
C TYR A 35 1.70 -18.27 10.47
N GLU A 36 2.60 -19.24 10.67
CA GLU A 36 2.23 -20.63 11.05
C GLU A 36 1.47 -20.68 12.38
N GLN A 37 1.94 -19.94 13.38
CA GLN A 37 1.45 -20.05 14.75
C GLN A 37 0.18 -19.23 15.00
N ARG A 38 0.07 -18.05 14.39
CA ARG A 38 -0.95 -17.05 14.75
C ARG A 38 -1.97 -16.79 13.66
N ILE A 39 -1.54 -16.80 12.39
CA ILE A 39 -2.36 -16.32 11.28
C ILE A 39 -3.07 -17.48 10.58
N LEU A 40 -2.32 -18.50 10.17
CA LEU A 40 -2.84 -19.64 9.42
C LEU A 40 -3.99 -20.37 10.15
N PRO A 41 -3.92 -20.67 11.47
CA PRO A 41 -5.00 -21.37 12.16
C PRO A 41 -6.33 -20.60 12.19
N ILE A 42 -6.27 -19.26 12.15
CA ILE A 42 -7.44 -18.39 12.21
C ILE A 42 -7.95 -18.08 10.82
N TRP A 43 -7.07 -17.69 9.90
CA TRP A 43 -7.44 -17.28 8.54
C TRP A 43 -7.82 -18.47 7.66
N ASN A 44 -7.17 -19.64 7.84
CA ASN A 44 -7.46 -20.87 7.12
C ASN A 44 -7.67 -20.69 5.60
N TYR A 45 -6.81 -19.88 4.95
CA TYR A 45 -6.93 -19.53 3.53
C TYR A 45 -8.29 -18.93 3.14
N GLY A 46 -8.93 -18.19 4.05
CA GLY A 46 -10.26 -17.61 3.87
C GLY A 46 -11.41 -18.62 3.92
N LYS A 47 -11.17 -19.89 4.29
CA LYS A 47 -12.20 -20.94 4.36
C LYS A 47 -12.85 -21.00 5.74
N GLY A 48 -14.16 -21.21 5.80
CA GLY A 48 -14.90 -21.29 7.07
C GLY A 48 -15.34 -19.92 7.62
N HIS A 49 -15.21 -18.86 6.83
CA HIS A 49 -15.61 -17.50 7.18
C HIS A 49 -16.92 -17.06 6.51
N GLU A 50 -17.69 -17.99 5.94
CA GLU A 50 -18.90 -17.69 5.18
C GLU A 50 -19.97 -17.02 6.04
N GLU A 51 -20.15 -17.48 7.29
CA GLU A 51 -21.09 -16.85 8.23
C GLU A 51 -20.63 -15.44 8.64
N GLU A 52 -19.34 -15.26 8.92
CA GLU A 52 -18.75 -13.96 9.24
C GLU A 52 -18.94 -12.96 8.09
N LEU A 53 -18.66 -13.40 6.85
CA LEU A 53 -18.87 -12.61 5.65
C LEU A 53 -20.35 -12.26 5.46
N ASN A 54 -21.25 -13.23 5.57
CA ASN A 54 -22.69 -13.01 5.40
C ASN A 54 -23.25 -12.03 6.43
N ASN A 55 -22.80 -12.12 7.68
CA ASN A 55 -23.17 -11.18 8.74
C ASN A 55 -22.66 -9.77 8.44
N LEU A 56 -21.40 -9.64 7.99
CA LEU A 56 -20.82 -8.37 7.59
C LEU A 56 -21.58 -7.72 6.43
N LEU A 57 -21.85 -8.48 5.37
CA LEU A 57 -22.59 -8.00 4.20
C LEU A 57 -24.02 -7.59 4.56
N SER A 58 -24.69 -8.36 5.42
CA SER A 58 -26.03 -8.04 5.92
C SER A 58 -26.03 -6.76 6.76
N GLU A 59 -25.02 -6.55 7.61
CA GLU A 59 -24.85 -5.31 8.38
C GLU A 59 -24.69 -4.10 7.46
N ILE A 60 -23.79 -4.19 6.47
CA ILE A 60 -23.52 -3.11 5.49
C ILE A 60 -24.81 -2.76 4.74
N LYS A 61 -25.52 -3.75 4.22
CA LYS A 61 -26.77 -3.56 3.46
C LYS A 61 -27.84 -2.90 4.32
N ARG A 62 -28.08 -3.41 5.53
CA ARG A 62 -29.08 -2.86 6.47
C ARG A 62 -28.77 -1.42 6.86
N LYS A 63 -27.50 -1.08 7.14
CA LYS A 63 -27.10 0.29 7.51
C LYS A 63 -27.04 1.25 6.32
N GLY A 64 -27.03 0.71 5.10
CA GLY A 64 -27.11 1.45 3.84
C GLY A 64 -28.53 1.58 3.28
N GLU A 65 -29.55 1.03 3.94
CA GLU A 65 -30.93 1.11 3.47
C GLU A 65 -31.38 2.57 3.34
N GLY A 66 -32.04 2.90 2.21
CA GLY A 66 -32.44 4.26 1.87
C GLY A 66 -31.32 5.21 1.42
N LYS A 67 -30.06 4.77 1.38
CA LYS A 67 -28.91 5.57 0.92
C LYS A 67 -28.51 5.24 -0.52
N LYS A 68 -27.92 6.21 -1.23
CA LYS A 68 -27.29 6.00 -2.55
C LYS A 68 -26.16 4.97 -2.46
N TYR A 69 -25.36 5.03 -1.40
CA TYR A 69 -24.20 4.16 -1.17
C TYR A 69 -24.25 3.49 0.20
N ASN A 70 -23.80 2.24 0.28
CA ASN A 70 -23.71 1.49 1.55
C ASN A 70 -22.27 1.28 2.03
N CYS A 71 -21.29 1.44 1.15
CA CYS A 71 -19.87 1.42 1.46
C CYS A 71 -19.07 2.39 0.56
N ILE A 72 -17.80 2.57 0.86
CA ILE A 72 -16.83 3.36 0.09
C ILE A 72 -15.71 2.42 -0.35
N LEU A 73 -15.23 2.58 -1.58
CA LEU A 73 -14.11 1.81 -2.13
C LEU A 73 -13.18 2.74 -2.93
N GLY A 74 -11.92 2.78 -2.55
CA GLY A 74 -10.87 3.41 -3.36
C GLY A 74 -10.36 2.45 -4.42
N LEU A 75 -10.36 2.88 -5.69
CA LEU A 75 -9.94 2.07 -6.83
C LEU A 75 -8.61 2.62 -7.38
N SER A 76 -7.53 1.86 -7.20
CA SER A 76 -6.19 2.25 -7.71
C SER A 76 -5.94 1.81 -9.15
N GLY A 77 -6.73 0.86 -9.66
CA GLY A 77 -6.41 0.13 -10.90
C GLY A 77 -5.49 -1.08 -10.66
N GLY A 78 -4.92 -1.21 -9.46
CA GLY A 78 -4.20 -2.39 -8.98
C GLY A 78 -5.08 -3.65 -8.88
N LEU A 79 -4.44 -4.81 -8.78
CA LEU A 79 -5.11 -6.12 -8.72
C LEU A 79 -6.13 -6.20 -7.57
N ASP A 80 -5.70 -5.86 -6.35
CA ASP A 80 -6.47 -6.09 -5.13
C ASP A 80 -7.71 -5.19 -5.05
N SER A 81 -7.57 -3.89 -5.37
CA SER A 81 -8.68 -2.94 -5.34
C SER A 81 -9.71 -3.23 -6.45
N THR A 82 -9.25 -3.66 -7.62
CA THR A 82 -10.10 -4.05 -8.74
C THR A 82 -10.87 -5.33 -8.44
N TYR A 83 -10.21 -6.33 -7.86
CA TYR A 83 -10.88 -7.57 -7.47
C TYR A 83 -11.86 -7.36 -6.30
N MET A 84 -11.53 -6.50 -5.34
CA MET A 84 -12.47 -6.07 -4.30
C MET A 84 -13.73 -5.45 -4.90
N LEU A 85 -13.59 -4.60 -5.93
CA LEU A 85 -14.73 -3.97 -6.60
C LEU A 85 -15.60 -5.02 -7.31
N HIS A 86 -14.99 -5.98 -7.99
CA HIS A 86 -15.69 -7.12 -8.61
C HIS A 86 -16.55 -7.85 -7.57
N LEU A 87 -15.96 -8.29 -6.45
CA LEU A 87 -16.71 -8.99 -5.40
C LEU A 87 -17.81 -8.11 -4.80
N ALA A 88 -17.49 -6.85 -4.47
CA ALA A 88 -18.44 -5.94 -3.84
C ALA A 88 -19.69 -5.73 -4.69
N VAL A 89 -19.54 -5.51 -5.99
CA VAL A 89 -20.65 -5.20 -6.88
C VAL A 89 -21.31 -6.46 -7.41
N LYS A 90 -20.54 -7.35 -8.05
CA LYS A 90 -21.07 -8.49 -8.80
C LYS A 90 -21.52 -9.63 -7.88
N GLU A 91 -20.69 -10.00 -6.91
CA GLU A 91 -20.92 -11.18 -6.07
C GLU A 91 -21.73 -10.86 -4.81
N TRP A 92 -21.50 -9.68 -4.21
CA TRP A 92 -22.13 -9.31 -2.94
C TRP A 92 -23.31 -8.35 -3.07
N GLY A 93 -23.52 -7.73 -4.23
CA GLY A 93 -24.61 -6.78 -4.46
C GLY A 93 -24.56 -5.56 -3.54
N LEU A 94 -23.36 -5.09 -3.20
CA LEU A 94 -23.14 -3.82 -2.51
C LEU A 94 -23.24 -2.65 -3.49
N LYS A 95 -23.38 -1.44 -2.96
CA LYS A 95 -23.49 -0.18 -3.71
C LYS A 95 -22.39 0.76 -3.24
N PRO A 96 -21.13 0.53 -3.66
CA PRO A 96 -20.02 1.36 -3.22
C PRO A 96 -20.05 2.75 -3.85
N PHE A 97 -19.68 3.78 -3.09
CA PHE A 97 -19.12 5.00 -3.66
C PHE A 97 -17.68 4.67 -4.08
N VAL A 98 -17.44 4.61 -5.38
CA VAL A 98 -16.14 4.27 -5.95
C VAL A 98 -15.42 5.54 -6.34
N PHE A 99 -14.22 5.71 -5.81
CA PHE A 99 -13.39 6.87 -6.11
C PHE A 99 -11.97 6.47 -6.46
N HIS A 100 -11.32 7.30 -7.28
CA HIS A 100 -9.92 7.21 -7.63
C HIS A 100 -9.27 8.56 -7.31
N ILE A 101 -8.04 8.55 -6.83
CA ILE A 101 -7.29 9.78 -6.54
C ILE A 101 -6.18 9.88 -7.58
N ASP A 102 -6.29 10.88 -8.44
CA ASP A 102 -5.28 11.16 -9.46
C ASP A 102 -4.22 12.10 -8.86
N ALA A 103 -3.11 11.50 -8.46
CA ALA A 103 -1.91 12.14 -7.96
C ALA A 103 -0.93 12.53 -9.10
N GLY A 104 -1.33 12.38 -10.37
CA GLY A 104 -0.53 12.74 -11.54
C GLY A 104 0.49 11.69 -11.96
N TRP A 105 0.56 10.52 -11.30
CA TRP A 105 1.53 9.45 -11.57
C TRP A 105 0.93 8.21 -12.24
N ASN A 106 -0.37 8.19 -12.54
CA ASN A 106 -1.02 7.06 -13.19
C ASN A 106 -0.37 6.66 -14.53
N LEU A 107 -0.21 5.36 -14.76
CA LEU A 107 0.13 4.84 -16.07
C LEU A 107 -1.12 4.67 -16.95
N PRO A 108 -1.00 4.81 -18.29
CA PRO A 108 -2.14 4.63 -19.20
C PRO A 108 -2.85 3.28 -19.05
N VAL A 109 -2.11 2.21 -18.75
CA VAL A 109 -2.65 0.87 -18.49
C VAL A 109 -3.55 0.85 -17.25
N ALA A 110 -3.20 1.60 -16.21
CA ALA A 110 -3.98 1.70 -14.99
C ALA A 110 -5.32 2.40 -15.25
N GLU A 111 -5.28 3.54 -15.95
CA GLU A 111 -6.52 4.24 -16.33
C GLU A 111 -7.40 3.40 -17.25
N SER A 112 -6.80 2.61 -18.15
CA SER A 112 -7.51 1.67 -19.02
C SER A 112 -8.20 0.57 -18.21
N ASN A 113 -7.50 -0.06 -17.28
CA ASN A 113 -8.05 -1.10 -16.41
C ASN A 113 -9.19 -0.56 -15.54
N ILE A 114 -9.03 0.63 -14.95
CA ILE A 114 -10.08 1.31 -14.19
C ILE A 114 -11.33 1.48 -15.06
N ARG A 115 -11.18 2.10 -16.25
CA ARG A 115 -12.30 2.35 -17.17
C ARG A 115 -13.03 1.06 -17.56
N LYS A 116 -12.30 0.03 -18.00
CA LYS A 116 -12.89 -1.26 -18.41
C LYS A 116 -13.76 -1.87 -17.31
N VAL A 117 -13.29 -1.86 -16.08
CA VAL A 117 -13.99 -2.48 -14.94
C VAL A 117 -15.19 -1.64 -14.52
N THR A 118 -15.05 -0.31 -14.43
CA THR A 118 -16.16 0.57 -14.05
C THR A 118 -17.27 0.58 -15.09
N ASP A 119 -16.92 0.60 -16.38
CA ASP A 119 -17.89 0.59 -17.48
C ASP A 119 -18.68 -0.72 -17.50
N LYS A 120 -18.00 -1.87 -17.39
CA LYS A 120 -18.68 -3.18 -17.39
C LYS A 120 -19.57 -3.39 -16.16
N LEU A 121 -19.17 -2.85 -15.00
CA LEU A 121 -19.96 -2.92 -13.77
C LEU A 121 -21.07 -1.85 -13.71
N GLY A 122 -21.11 -0.88 -14.63
CA GLY A 122 -22.07 0.22 -14.61
C GLY A 122 -21.90 1.15 -13.40
N ILE A 123 -20.65 1.35 -12.95
CA ILE A 123 -20.33 2.13 -11.76
C ILE A 123 -19.84 3.53 -12.15
N GLU A 124 -20.42 4.54 -11.52
CA GLU A 124 -19.94 5.92 -11.59
C GLU A 124 -18.62 6.05 -10.82
N LEU A 125 -17.53 6.36 -11.54
CA LEU A 125 -16.22 6.62 -10.95
C LEU A 125 -16.07 8.09 -10.57
N HIS A 126 -15.74 8.36 -9.32
CA HIS A 126 -15.43 9.70 -8.81
C HIS A 126 -13.92 9.92 -8.81
N VAL A 127 -13.40 10.81 -9.65
CA VAL A 127 -11.96 11.11 -9.70
C VAL A 127 -11.66 12.40 -8.94
N GLU A 128 -10.91 12.28 -7.84
CA GLU A 128 -10.34 13.44 -7.15
C GLU A 128 -8.96 13.73 -7.72
N LYS A 129 -8.86 14.77 -8.55
CA LYS A 129 -7.59 15.21 -9.11
C LYS A 129 -6.89 16.15 -8.15
N MET A 130 -5.67 15.81 -7.77
CA MET A 130 -4.85 16.66 -6.89
C MET A 130 -4.25 17.84 -7.65
N ASP A 131 -3.95 18.93 -6.94
CA ASP A 131 -3.18 20.04 -7.51
C ASP A 131 -1.76 19.56 -7.82
N TRP A 132 -1.49 19.36 -9.11
CA TRP A 132 -0.21 18.82 -9.57
C TRP A 132 0.98 19.69 -9.20
N ASN A 133 0.82 21.03 -9.19
CA ASN A 133 1.93 21.92 -8.86
C ASN A 133 2.34 21.75 -7.40
N GLU A 134 1.36 21.66 -6.49
CA GLU A 134 1.60 21.42 -5.07
C GLU A 134 2.13 20.01 -4.82
N LEU A 135 1.51 18.99 -5.43
CA LEU A 135 1.91 17.60 -5.21
C LEU A 135 3.30 17.31 -5.75
N ARG A 136 3.66 17.87 -6.92
CA ARG A 136 5.01 17.79 -7.47
C ARG A 136 6.03 18.48 -6.56
N GLU A 137 5.72 19.66 -6.02
CA GLU A 137 6.63 20.33 -5.07
C GLU A 137 6.78 19.52 -3.79
N MET A 138 5.70 18.93 -3.27
CA MET A 138 5.78 18.00 -2.14
C MET A 138 6.65 16.79 -2.50
N GLN A 139 6.47 16.19 -3.67
CA GLN A 139 7.30 15.06 -4.11
C GLN A 139 8.80 15.43 -4.15
N LEU A 140 9.14 16.58 -4.72
CA LEU A 140 10.49 17.14 -4.70
C LEU A 140 11.00 17.40 -3.28
N ALA A 141 10.15 17.90 -2.39
CA ALA A 141 10.50 18.12 -0.99
C ALA A 141 10.91 16.80 -0.31
N TRP A 142 10.23 15.70 -0.63
CA TRP A 142 10.58 14.36 -0.16
C TRP A 142 11.89 13.84 -0.75
N PHE A 143 12.11 14.01 -2.05
CA PHE A 143 13.40 13.69 -2.67
C PHE A 143 14.56 14.40 -1.97
N LYS A 144 14.40 15.66 -1.56
CA LYS A 144 15.43 16.43 -0.82
C LYS A 144 15.66 15.95 0.63
N THR A 145 14.77 15.14 1.20
CA THR A 145 14.96 14.62 2.57
C THR A 145 16.03 13.54 2.65
N GLY A 146 16.21 12.77 1.58
CA GLY A 146 17.07 11.59 1.56
C GLY A 146 16.50 10.35 2.21
N LEU A 147 15.23 10.41 2.63
CA LEU A 147 14.44 9.28 3.12
C LEU A 147 13.89 8.44 1.97
N GLU A 148 13.49 7.21 2.26
CA GLU A 148 13.01 6.25 1.26
C GLU A 148 11.54 6.40 0.86
N ALA A 149 10.66 6.69 1.82
CA ALA A 149 9.22 6.80 1.58
C ALA A 149 8.86 8.10 0.86
N LEU A 150 9.23 8.16 -0.41
CA LEU A 150 9.09 9.32 -1.27
C LEU A 150 7.64 9.56 -1.66
N ASP A 151 6.80 8.53 -1.71
CA ASP A 151 5.37 8.57 -2.06
C ASP A 151 4.43 8.99 -0.91
N VAL A 152 4.97 9.33 0.27
CA VAL A 152 4.18 9.83 1.42
C VAL A 152 3.20 10.96 1.07
N PRO A 153 3.52 11.94 0.19
CA PRO A 153 2.56 12.93 -0.27
C PRO A 153 1.30 12.32 -0.92
N GLN A 154 1.43 11.23 -1.65
CA GLN A 154 0.30 10.53 -2.27
C GLN A 154 -0.47 9.71 -1.23
N ASP A 155 0.23 8.92 -0.42
CA ASP A 155 -0.36 8.09 0.64
C ASP A 155 -1.19 8.90 1.65
N HIS A 156 -0.66 10.05 2.07
CA HIS A 156 -1.37 10.89 3.02
C HIS A 156 -2.67 11.46 2.42
N ALA A 157 -2.66 11.80 1.13
CA ALA A 157 -3.85 12.26 0.44
C ALA A 157 -4.91 11.16 0.39
N PHE A 158 -4.51 9.90 0.13
CA PHE A 158 -5.42 8.76 0.14
C PHE A 158 -6.11 8.60 1.50
N ILE A 159 -5.34 8.68 2.60
CA ILE A 159 -5.89 8.62 3.96
C ILE A 159 -6.80 9.82 4.24
N ALA A 160 -6.41 11.02 3.85
CA ALA A 160 -7.15 12.24 4.17
C ALA A 160 -8.47 12.36 3.39
N LEU A 161 -8.47 11.93 2.13
CA LEU A 161 -9.64 12.00 1.25
C LEU A 161 -10.66 10.91 1.56
N ILE A 162 -10.22 9.68 1.90
CA ILE A 162 -11.17 8.63 2.32
C ILE A 162 -11.87 9.00 3.64
N ASP A 163 -11.13 9.63 4.56
CA ASP A 163 -11.67 10.20 5.80
C ASP A 163 -12.69 11.32 5.50
N ARG A 164 -12.43 12.16 4.49
CA ARG A 164 -13.34 13.23 4.05
C ARG A 164 -14.62 12.66 3.45
N PHE A 165 -14.51 11.77 2.47
CA PHE A 165 -15.66 11.16 1.79
C PHE A 165 -16.56 10.37 2.73
N SER A 166 -15.99 9.60 3.67
CA SER A 166 -16.79 8.85 4.66
C SER A 166 -17.69 9.75 5.51
N ARG A 167 -17.23 10.97 5.81
CA ARG A 167 -18.00 11.98 6.55
C ARG A 167 -19.04 12.66 5.68
N GLU A 168 -18.65 13.14 4.51
CA GLU A 168 -19.53 13.89 3.60
C GLU A 168 -20.70 13.04 3.10
N LEU A 169 -20.44 11.77 2.81
CA LEU A 169 -21.47 10.82 2.33
C LEU A 169 -22.26 10.17 3.48
N GLY A 170 -21.83 10.33 4.73
CA GLY A 170 -22.45 9.65 5.88
C GLY A 170 -22.39 8.12 5.78
N VAL A 171 -21.39 7.58 5.09
CA VAL A 171 -21.17 6.14 4.88
C VAL A 171 -20.19 5.62 5.92
N LYS A 172 -20.54 4.51 6.59
CA LYS A 172 -19.80 3.99 7.74
C LYS A 172 -18.85 2.85 7.40
N TYR A 173 -18.84 2.34 6.18
CA TYR A 173 -18.04 1.17 5.82
C TYR A 173 -17.12 1.50 4.65
N ILE A 174 -15.82 1.31 4.85
CA ILE A 174 -14.79 1.44 3.84
C ILE A 174 -14.29 0.04 3.51
N LEU A 175 -14.31 -0.34 2.22
CA LEU A 175 -13.73 -1.58 1.74
C LEU A 175 -12.27 -1.35 1.35
N ASN A 176 -11.36 -2.07 1.99
CA ASN A 176 -9.92 -1.99 1.75
C ASN A 176 -9.42 -3.30 1.12
N GLY A 177 -8.66 -3.19 0.03
CA GLY A 177 -8.12 -4.31 -0.75
C GLY A 177 -7.07 -5.17 -0.04
N TYR A 178 -6.62 -4.78 1.16
CA TYR A 178 -5.61 -5.54 1.89
C TYR A 178 -6.03 -6.99 2.11
N ASN A 179 -5.17 -7.94 1.73
CA ASN A 179 -5.42 -9.37 1.88
C ASN A 179 -4.20 -10.16 2.36
N ILE A 180 -4.44 -11.12 3.25
CA ILE A 180 -3.43 -12.07 3.77
C ILE A 180 -2.88 -12.94 2.63
N SER A 181 -3.73 -13.29 1.65
CA SER A 181 -3.35 -14.18 0.55
C SER A 181 -2.09 -13.69 -0.18
N THR A 182 -1.98 -12.39 -0.46
CA THR A 182 -0.85 -11.86 -1.24
C THR A 182 0.04 -10.86 -0.48
N GLU A 183 -0.30 -10.50 0.76
CA GLU A 183 0.35 -9.40 1.52
C GLU A 183 0.59 -9.70 3.00
N ILE A 184 0.78 -10.98 3.34
CA ILE A 184 0.98 -11.34 4.73
C ILE A 184 2.32 -10.90 5.30
N VAL A 185 3.35 -10.85 4.45
CA VAL A 185 4.65 -10.29 4.79
C VAL A 185 4.61 -8.81 4.44
N ALA A 186 4.54 -7.97 5.47
CA ALA A 186 4.64 -6.52 5.32
C ALA A 186 6.09 -6.10 5.00
N ASN A 187 6.24 -4.95 4.36
CA ASN A 187 7.55 -4.31 4.23
C ASN A 187 8.12 -4.06 5.65
N PRO A 188 9.39 -4.44 5.90
CA PRO A 188 10.09 -4.11 7.13
C PRO A 188 10.01 -2.62 7.50
N MET A 189 9.90 -2.33 8.80
CA MET A 189 10.02 -0.95 9.27
C MET A 189 11.43 -0.39 9.08
N SER A 190 12.44 -1.27 9.07
CA SER A 190 13.85 -0.93 8.88
C SER A 190 14.12 -0.29 7.52
N TRP A 191 13.34 -0.62 6.47
CA TRP A 191 13.42 0.03 5.16
C TRP A 191 12.96 1.50 5.26
N ASN A 192 11.86 1.77 5.96
CA ASN A 192 11.35 3.14 6.11
C ASN A 192 11.97 3.92 7.31
N LYS A 193 13.27 3.77 7.54
CA LYS A 193 13.96 4.37 8.69
C LYS A 193 13.92 5.90 8.61
N GLY A 194 13.28 6.53 9.61
CA GLY A 194 13.14 7.98 9.69
C GLY A 194 12.00 8.57 8.84
N GLY A 195 11.28 7.75 8.08
CA GLY A 195 10.23 8.18 7.14
C GLY A 195 8.93 8.66 7.77
N GLY A 196 8.75 8.52 9.08
CA GLY A 196 7.51 8.88 9.77
C GLY A 196 6.28 8.11 9.25
N PRO A 197 5.14 8.16 9.96
CA PRO A 197 3.90 7.56 9.46
C PRO A 197 3.22 8.46 8.44
N SER A 198 2.82 7.92 7.28
CA SER A 198 2.14 8.69 6.22
C SER A 198 0.85 9.37 6.70
N GLY A 199 0.22 8.93 7.78
CA GLY A 199 -0.97 9.57 8.36
C GLY A 199 -0.70 10.78 9.28
N ASP A 200 0.56 11.18 9.49
CA ASP A 200 0.92 12.27 10.41
C ASP A 200 1.21 13.58 9.68
N ALA A 201 0.23 14.49 9.67
CA ALA A 201 0.43 15.82 9.10
C ALA A 201 1.52 16.65 9.80
N THR A 202 1.96 16.30 11.03
CA THR A 202 3.07 16.99 11.68
C THR A 202 4.36 16.76 10.91
N PHE A 203 4.62 15.50 10.55
CA PHE A 203 5.76 15.12 9.71
C PHE A 203 5.70 15.79 8.35
N LEU A 204 4.57 15.67 7.65
CA LEU A 204 4.43 16.28 6.32
C LEU A 204 4.67 17.79 6.35
N LYS A 205 4.09 18.50 7.34
CA LYS A 205 4.25 19.95 7.46
C LYS A 205 5.68 20.36 7.77
N ASP A 206 6.44 19.56 8.53
CA ASP A 206 7.84 19.85 8.83
C ASP A 206 8.74 19.65 7.60
N VAL A 207 8.48 18.60 6.79
CA VAL A 207 9.16 18.40 5.50
C VAL A 207 8.84 19.54 4.53
N ILE A 208 7.55 19.88 4.36
CA ILE A 208 7.11 21.00 3.51
C ILE A 208 7.79 22.29 3.95
N HIS A 209 7.78 22.61 5.25
CA HIS A 209 8.38 23.85 5.77
C HIS A 209 9.89 23.94 5.48
N LYS A 210 10.60 22.82 5.50
CA LYS A 210 12.06 22.77 5.27
C LYS A 210 12.44 22.83 3.80
N PHE A 211 11.66 22.22 2.92
CA PHE A 211 12.11 21.91 1.56
C PHE A 211 11.20 22.40 0.42
N SER A 212 9.94 22.76 0.72
CA SER A 212 9.01 23.28 -0.28
C SER A 212 9.36 24.71 -0.65
N ARG A 213 9.41 24.99 -1.96
CA ARG A 213 9.64 26.32 -2.53
C ARG A 213 8.35 27.15 -2.62
N ILE A 214 7.18 26.49 -2.59
CA ILE A 214 5.87 27.14 -2.66
C ILE A 214 4.98 26.80 -1.46
N PRO A 215 4.01 27.66 -1.10
CA PRO A 215 3.00 27.30 -0.11
C PRO A 215 2.08 26.21 -0.65
N ILE A 216 1.74 25.24 0.20
CA ILE A 216 0.79 24.16 -0.09
C ILE A 216 -0.58 24.55 0.48
N LYS A 217 -1.55 24.89 -0.38
CA LYS A 217 -2.87 25.45 -0.04
C LYS A 217 -4.03 24.54 -0.42
N ASN A 218 -3.94 23.84 -1.55
CA ASN A 218 -4.99 23.00 -2.14
C ASN A 218 -4.87 21.53 -1.75
N TYR A 219 -3.94 21.17 -0.85
CA TYR A 219 -3.75 19.82 -0.36
C TYR A 219 -4.61 19.49 0.87
N THR A 220 -5.19 18.28 0.91
CA THR A 220 -6.01 17.82 2.05
C THR A 220 -5.15 17.07 3.07
N PHE A 221 -5.05 17.62 4.29
CA PHE A 221 -4.34 16.97 5.40
C PHE A 221 -5.27 16.20 6.34
N THR A 222 -4.75 15.14 6.94
CA THR A 222 -5.34 14.42 8.09
C THR A 222 -4.35 14.26 9.23
N THR A 223 -4.80 13.78 10.38
CA THR A 223 -3.93 13.54 11.54
C THR A 223 -4.11 12.12 12.05
N GLY A 224 -3.09 11.59 12.71
CA GLY A 224 -3.15 10.28 13.34
C GLY A 224 -4.31 10.12 14.30
N PHE A 225 -4.53 11.12 15.15
CA PHE A 225 -5.67 11.13 16.07
C PHE A 225 -7.02 11.07 15.31
N LYS A 226 -7.17 11.89 14.25
CA LYS A 226 -8.40 11.91 13.45
C LYS A 226 -8.65 10.55 12.80
N HIS A 227 -7.66 10.01 12.12
CA HIS A 227 -7.77 8.78 11.34
C HIS A 227 -7.82 7.51 12.20
N LYS A 228 -7.03 7.43 13.28
CA LYS A 228 -6.93 6.21 14.12
C LYS A 228 -7.93 6.17 15.27
N PHE A 229 -8.41 7.32 15.75
CA PHE A 229 -9.30 7.37 16.91
C PHE A 229 -10.65 8.01 16.61
N TRP A 230 -10.67 9.27 16.17
CA TRP A 230 -11.93 10.02 16.01
C TRP A 230 -12.87 9.37 15.00
N ILE A 231 -12.37 9.05 13.79
CA ILE A 231 -13.18 8.48 12.72
C ILE A 231 -13.68 7.07 13.07
N PRO A 232 -12.84 6.14 13.57
CA PRO A 232 -13.30 4.80 13.90
C PRO A 232 -14.22 4.73 15.11
N TYR A 233 -13.93 5.44 16.21
CA TYR A 233 -14.64 5.25 17.49
C TYR A 233 -15.70 6.32 17.77
N VAL A 234 -15.51 7.56 17.34
CA VAL A 234 -16.49 8.64 17.57
C VAL A 234 -17.48 8.73 16.41
N ILE A 235 -16.99 8.72 15.17
CA ILE A 235 -17.86 8.76 13.98
C ILE A 235 -18.40 7.36 13.64
N GLY A 236 -17.70 6.29 14.06
CA GLY A 236 -18.13 4.91 13.82
C GLY A 236 -17.87 4.41 12.40
N VAL A 237 -16.89 4.97 11.69
CA VAL A 237 -16.49 4.49 10.36
C VAL A 237 -15.55 3.30 10.50
N LYS A 238 -15.88 2.17 9.88
CA LYS A 238 -15.10 0.94 9.91
C LYS A 238 -14.40 0.72 8.58
N THR A 239 -13.08 0.55 8.62
CA THR A 239 -12.30 0.03 7.49
C THR A 239 -12.27 -1.49 7.56
N LEU A 240 -12.88 -2.13 6.55
CA LEU A 240 -13.08 -3.56 6.46
C LEU A 240 -12.09 -4.16 5.45
N LYS A 241 -11.70 -5.41 5.67
CA LYS A 241 -10.77 -6.17 4.81
C LYS A 241 -11.39 -7.51 4.39
N PRO A 242 -12.53 -7.48 3.67
CA PRO A 242 -13.33 -8.68 3.42
C PRO A 242 -12.65 -9.70 2.48
N LEU A 243 -11.59 -9.32 1.75
CA LEU A 243 -10.79 -10.29 0.99
C LEU A 243 -10.15 -11.38 1.88
N ASN A 244 -10.01 -11.13 3.18
CA ASN A 244 -9.53 -12.14 4.13
C ASN A 244 -10.57 -13.20 4.49
N LEU A 245 -11.85 -12.98 4.14
CA LEU A 245 -12.96 -13.87 4.44
C LEU A 245 -13.37 -14.72 3.23
N VAL A 246 -12.58 -14.71 2.16
CA VAL A 246 -12.84 -15.45 0.93
C VAL A 246 -11.62 -16.26 0.52
N PRO A 247 -11.80 -17.49 0.00
CA PRO A 247 -10.71 -18.33 -0.45
C PRO A 247 -10.22 -17.90 -1.83
N ILE A 248 -9.19 -17.05 -1.86
CA ILE A 248 -8.67 -16.43 -3.08
C ILE A 248 -7.15 -16.58 -3.19
N THR A 249 -6.67 -16.64 -4.43
CA THR A 249 -5.25 -16.64 -4.82
C THR A 249 -4.98 -15.54 -5.84
N LYS A 250 -3.73 -15.08 -5.95
CA LYS A 250 -3.29 -14.12 -6.98
C LYS A 250 -3.73 -14.55 -8.37
N LYS A 251 -3.54 -15.83 -8.71
CA LYS A 251 -3.92 -16.38 -10.01
C LYS A 251 -5.42 -16.27 -10.26
N GLN A 252 -6.26 -16.67 -9.29
CA GLN A 252 -7.71 -16.57 -9.43
C GLN A 252 -8.17 -15.13 -9.61
N MET A 253 -7.61 -14.18 -8.85
CA MET A 253 -7.93 -12.76 -9.02
C MET A 253 -7.61 -12.30 -10.45
N ILE A 254 -6.43 -12.62 -10.96
CA ILE A 254 -6.02 -12.27 -12.33
C ILE A 254 -6.94 -12.92 -13.37
N ASP A 255 -7.19 -14.23 -13.28
CA ASP A 255 -7.99 -14.97 -14.26
C ASP A 255 -9.41 -14.42 -14.35
N VAL A 256 -10.04 -14.10 -13.20
CA VAL A 256 -11.36 -13.48 -13.15
C VAL A 256 -11.33 -12.10 -13.79
N LEU A 257 -10.37 -11.25 -13.43
CA LEU A 257 -10.32 -9.90 -13.95
C LEU A 257 -10.04 -9.86 -15.46
N VAL A 258 -9.16 -10.73 -15.97
CA VAL A 258 -8.85 -10.84 -17.40
C VAL A 258 -10.10 -11.31 -18.16
N SER A 259 -10.73 -12.40 -17.73
CA SER A 259 -11.89 -12.97 -18.43
C SER A 259 -13.14 -12.10 -18.38
N GLU A 260 -13.37 -11.43 -17.24
CA GLU A 260 -14.54 -10.59 -17.06
C GLU A 260 -14.30 -9.19 -17.63
N TYR A 261 -13.14 -8.57 -17.45
CA TYR A 261 -13.00 -7.13 -17.72
C TYR A 261 -11.97 -6.80 -18.78
N ASN A 262 -11.36 -7.79 -19.45
CA ASN A 262 -10.16 -7.57 -20.27
C ASN A 262 -9.08 -6.77 -19.50
N TYR A 263 -8.98 -7.03 -18.20
CA TYR A 263 -7.96 -6.46 -17.34
C TYR A 263 -6.57 -6.86 -17.85
N GLU A 264 -5.64 -5.91 -17.85
CA GLU A 264 -4.26 -6.13 -18.24
C GLU A 264 -3.37 -6.21 -16.98
N PRO A 265 -2.82 -7.38 -16.64
CA PRO A 265 -1.98 -7.53 -15.46
C PRO A 265 -0.66 -6.75 -15.59
N TYR A 266 -0.24 -6.12 -14.49
CA TYR A 266 1.07 -5.49 -14.40
C TYR A 266 2.15 -6.55 -14.12
N GLY A 267 3.39 -6.26 -14.53
CA GLY A 267 4.53 -7.17 -14.30
C GLY A 267 4.85 -7.38 -12.81
N GLN A 268 4.68 -6.33 -11.99
CA GLN A 268 4.85 -6.35 -10.54
C GLN A 268 3.66 -5.66 -9.86
N LYS A 269 3.48 -5.91 -8.56
CA LYS A 269 2.27 -5.58 -7.80
C LYS A 269 1.80 -4.12 -7.93
N HIS A 270 2.69 -3.14 -7.78
CA HIS A 270 2.35 -1.71 -7.77
C HIS A 270 2.74 -0.98 -9.06
N PHE A 271 2.92 -1.71 -10.17
CA PHE A 271 3.34 -1.13 -11.45
C PHE A 271 2.17 -0.50 -12.24
N GLU A 272 1.08 -0.14 -11.57
CA GLU A 272 0.04 0.77 -12.07
C GLU A 272 0.45 2.25 -11.99
N ASP A 273 1.40 2.60 -11.13
CA ASP A 273 1.84 3.98 -10.83
C ASP A 273 3.30 4.17 -11.29
N LEU A 274 3.56 5.24 -12.04
CA LEU A 274 4.87 5.54 -12.62
C LEU A 274 5.92 5.82 -11.54
N LEU A 275 5.56 6.58 -10.50
CA LEU A 275 6.47 6.91 -9.41
C LEU A 275 6.74 5.65 -8.58
N THR A 276 5.70 4.90 -8.19
CA THR A 276 5.91 3.66 -7.43
C THR A 276 6.71 2.63 -8.22
N LYS A 277 6.47 2.48 -9.54
CA LYS A 277 7.30 1.64 -10.42
C LYS A 277 8.77 2.08 -10.40
N PHE A 278 9.04 3.38 -10.45
CA PHE A 278 10.40 3.92 -10.35
C PHE A 278 11.03 3.67 -8.97
N LEU A 279 10.28 3.88 -7.89
CA LEU A 279 10.76 3.70 -6.53
C LEU A 279 11.08 2.23 -6.23
N GLU A 280 10.14 1.33 -6.49
CA GLU A 280 10.29 -0.10 -6.23
C GLU A 280 11.28 -0.78 -7.19
N GLY A 281 11.27 -0.38 -8.46
CA GLY A 281 12.00 -1.07 -9.51
C GLY A 281 13.44 -0.60 -9.72
N TYR A 282 13.76 0.61 -9.27
CA TYR A 282 15.08 1.21 -9.44
C TYR A 282 15.59 1.85 -8.14
N TRP A 283 14.87 2.85 -7.61
CA TRP A 283 15.40 3.73 -6.56
C TRP A 283 15.76 2.98 -5.26
N ALA A 284 14.86 2.15 -4.74
CA ALA A 284 15.10 1.42 -3.50
C ALA A 284 16.23 0.38 -3.62
N PRO A 285 16.25 -0.47 -4.66
CA PRO A 285 17.37 -1.37 -4.89
C PRO A 285 18.74 -0.68 -5.04
N THR A 286 18.82 0.44 -5.78
CA THR A 286 20.11 1.08 -6.09
C THR A 286 20.59 2.06 -5.01
N ARG A 287 19.68 2.69 -4.26
CA ARG A 287 20.03 3.65 -3.19
C ARG A 287 20.07 3.03 -1.81
N PHE A 288 19.10 2.17 -1.48
CA PHE A 288 18.90 1.64 -0.13
C PHE A 288 19.21 0.15 0.01
N GLY A 289 19.51 -0.54 -1.09
CA GLY A 289 20.10 -1.88 -1.07
C GLY A 289 19.15 -3.01 -0.72
N HIS A 290 17.83 -2.81 -0.86
CA HIS A 290 16.83 -3.85 -0.65
C HIS A 290 15.80 -3.88 -1.77
N ASP A 291 15.12 -5.01 -1.87
CA ASP A 291 14.15 -5.31 -2.93
C ASP A 291 12.81 -5.67 -2.31
N ILE A 292 11.82 -4.81 -2.54
CA ILE A 292 10.46 -4.98 -2.03
C ILE A 292 9.79 -6.28 -2.50
N ARG A 293 10.22 -6.83 -3.65
CA ARG A 293 9.73 -8.12 -4.15
C ARG A 293 10.00 -9.23 -3.15
N ARG A 294 11.01 -9.14 -2.28
CA ARG A 294 11.25 -10.14 -1.23
C ARG A 294 10.05 -10.31 -0.30
N ALA A 295 9.41 -9.22 0.12
CA ALA A 295 8.21 -9.27 0.96
C ALA A 295 7.00 -9.79 0.16
N GLN A 296 6.80 -9.28 -1.05
CA GLN A 296 5.70 -9.67 -1.93
C GLN A 296 5.76 -11.17 -2.30
N LEU A 297 6.92 -11.67 -2.75
CA LEU A 297 7.14 -13.07 -3.10
C LEU A 297 7.10 -13.98 -1.86
N SER A 298 7.65 -13.54 -0.73
CA SER A 298 7.54 -14.30 0.52
C SER A 298 6.09 -14.54 0.94
N SER A 299 5.20 -13.57 0.71
CA SER A 299 3.76 -13.75 0.95
C SER A 299 3.17 -14.87 0.10
N LEU A 300 3.56 -14.97 -1.18
CA LEU A 300 3.10 -16.02 -2.08
C LEU A 300 3.70 -17.39 -1.74
N VAL A 301 4.96 -17.44 -1.32
CA VAL A 301 5.61 -18.69 -0.87
C VAL A 301 4.93 -19.23 0.40
N ILE A 302 4.77 -18.37 1.41
CA ILE A 302 4.22 -18.77 2.71
C ILE A 302 2.75 -19.22 2.62
N THR A 303 2.01 -18.67 1.65
CA THR A 303 0.61 -19.03 1.37
C THR A 303 0.47 -20.15 0.32
N ASN A 304 1.57 -20.83 -0.04
CA ASN A 304 1.60 -21.96 -0.99
C ASN A 304 1.07 -21.64 -2.40
N GLN A 305 1.27 -20.41 -2.87
CA GLN A 305 0.91 -19.99 -4.22
C GLN A 305 2.08 -20.08 -5.21
N MET A 306 3.30 -20.21 -4.69
CA MET A 306 4.52 -20.48 -5.45
C MET A 306 5.53 -21.19 -4.57
N THR A 307 6.52 -21.84 -5.18
CA THR A 307 7.65 -22.42 -4.47
C THR A 307 8.70 -21.36 -4.12
N ARG A 308 9.52 -21.67 -3.12
CA ARG A 308 10.66 -20.82 -2.74
C ARG A 308 11.67 -20.70 -3.89
N ASP A 309 11.92 -21.79 -4.62
CA ASP A 309 12.90 -21.81 -5.71
C ASP A 309 12.45 -20.94 -6.89
N GLU A 310 11.15 -20.95 -7.24
CA GLU A 310 10.60 -20.00 -8.21
C GLU A 310 10.77 -18.56 -7.76
N ALA A 311 10.55 -18.27 -6.47
CA ALA A 311 10.72 -16.92 -5.93
C ALA A 311 12.18 -16.46 -5.98
N LEU A 312 13.14 -17.34 -5.65
CA LEU A 312 14.56 -17.04 -5.76
C LEU A 312 14.97 -16.79 -7.21
N LYS A 313 14.48 -17.60 -8.16
CA LYS A 313 14.74 -17.40 -9.59
C LYS A 313 14.23 -16.05 -10.11
N ILE A 314 13.09 -15.57 -9.61
CA ILE A 314 12.60 -14.22 -9.96
C ILE A 314 13.53 -13.13 -9.39
N LEU A 315 14.10 -13.35 -8.21
CA LEU A 315 14.99 -12.40 -7.53
C LEU A 315 16.42 -12.39 -8.10
N GLU A 316 16.80 -13.38 -8.92
CA GLU A 316 18.08 -13.38 -9.66
C GLU A 316 18.14 -12.24 -10.68
N GLU A 317 16.99 -11.87 -11.25
CA GLU A 317 16.87 -10.79 -12.22
C GLU A 317 16.44 -9.48 -11.53
N PRO A 318 16.96 -8.31 -11.96
CA PRO A 318 16.50 -7.03 -11.43
C PRO A 318 15.00 -6.82 -11.74
N PRO A 319 14.29 -5.97 -10.96
CA PRO A 319 12.86 -5.73 -11.19
C PRO A 319 12.55 -5.14 -12.57
N LEU A 320 13.52 -4.40 -13.12
CA LEU A 320 13.42 -3.67 -14.37
C LEU A 320 14.70 -3.85 -15.18
N THR A 321 14.55 -3.79 -16.51
CA THR A 321 15.72 -3.75 -17.41
C THR A 321 16.45 -2.41 -17.29
N GLU A 322 17.76 -2.37 -17.63
CA GLU A 322 18.54 -1.13 -17.62
C GLU A 322 17.91 -0.02 -18.49
N MET A 323 17.33 -0.41 -19.63
CA MET A 323 16.63 0.51 -20.51
C MET A 323 15.36 1.09 -19.87
N GLU A 324 14.55 0.26 -19.20
CA GLU A 324 13.38 0.74 -18.46
C GLU A 324 13.78 1.67 -17.32
N CYS A 325 14.83 1.35 -16.56
CA CYS A 325 15.34 2.22 -15.50
C CYS A 325 15.71 3.61 -16.05
N LYS A 326 16.44 3.68 -17.17
CA LYS A 326 16.80 4.95 -17.81
C LYS A 326 15.57 5.72 -18.25
N GLN A 327 14.61 5.06 -18.90
CA GLN A 327 13.36 5.70 -19.36
C GLN A 327 12.54 6.25 -18.19
N LEU A 328 12.37 5.47 -17.11
CA LEU A 328 11.67 5.92 -15.91
C LEU A 328 12.39 7.09 -15.25
N PHE A 329 13.71 7.05 -15.16
CA PHE A 329 14.50 8.14 -14.58
C PHE A 329 14.29 9.45 -15.34
N THR A 330 14.38 9.42 -16.67
CA THR A 330 14.10 10.57 -17.54
C THR A 330 12.66 11.08 -17.37
N GLU A 331 11.66 10.19 -17.38
CA GLU A 331 10.25 10.62 -17.25
C GLU A 331 9.92 11.15 -15.85
N VAL A 332 10.50 10.59 -14.79
CA VAL A 332 10.34 11.10 -13.42
C VAL A 332 11.00 12.47 -13.29
N ALA A 333 12.25 12.66 -13.75
CA ALA A 333 12.92 13.96 -13.73
C ALA A 333 12.11 15.02 -14.48
N LYS A 334 11.61 14.67 -15.68
CA LYS A 334 10.76 15.54 -16.50
C LYS A 334 9.45 15.91 -15.79
N LYS A 335 8.74 14.95 -15.20
CA LYS A 335 7.50 15.24 -14.45
C LYS A 335 7.76 16.09 -13.20
N LEU A 336 8.90 15.88 -12.54
CA LEU A 336 9.34 16.71 -11.42
C LEU A 336 9.84 18.11 -11.85
N GLU A 337 9.95 18.39 -13.15
CA GLU A 337 10.50 19.64 -13.71
C GLU A 337 11.92 19.96 -13.21
N ILE A 338 12.77 18.92 -13.11
CA ILE A 338 14.19 19.04 -12.75
C ILE A 338 15.06 18.33 -13.79
N SER A 339 16.35 18.63 -13.79
CA SER A 339 17.30 17.89 -14.66
C SER A 339 17.57 16.48 -14.12
N GLU A 340 17.94 15.56 -14.99
CA GLU A 340 18.39 14.22 -14.58
C GLU A 340 19.59 14.30 -13.61
N ASN A 341 20.51 15.25 -13.81
CA ASN A 341 21.63 15.49 -12.90
C ASN A 341 21.17 15.92 -11.51
N GLU A 342 20.12 16.75 -11.42
CA GLU A 342 19.55 17.15 -10.13
C GLU A 342 18.89 15.97 -9.44
N LEU A 343 18.10 15.16 -10.16
CA LEU A 343 17.51 13.94 -9.60
C LEU A 343 18.59 12.96 -9.12
N MET A 344 19.66 12.79 -9.89
CA MET A 344 20.79 11.92 -9.52
C MET A 344 21.51 12.45 -8.28
N SER A 345 21.60 13.77 -8.10
CA SER A 345 22.17 14.33 -6.87
C SER A 345 21.37 13.96 -5.61
N TYR A 346 20.04 13.77 -5.74
CA TYR A 346 19.21 13.23 -4.66
C TYR A 346 19.38 11.72 -4.48
N HIS A 347 19.76 10.99 -5.54
CA HIS A 347 20.08 9.56 -5.46
C HIS A 347 21.42 9.32 -4.75
N ASP A 348 22.39 10.20 -4.96
CA ASP A 348 23.77 10.01 -4.49
C ASP A 348 24.06 10.73 -3.16
N MET A 349 23.12 11.52 -2.65
CA MET A 349 23.33 12.20 -1.37
C MET A 349 23.45 11.21 -0.21
N PRO A 350 24.18 11.58 0.87
CA PRO A 350 24.30 10.75 2.07
C PRO A 350 22.96 10.37 2.71
N GLU A 351 22.98 9.37 3.58
CA GLU A 351 21.83 9.01 4.40
C GLU A 351 21.31 10.22 5.20
N CYS A 352 19.98 10.30 5.32
CA CYS A 352 19.34 11.39 6.03
C CYS A 352 19.70 11.39 7.52
N THR A 353 20.30 12.48 7.98
CA THR A 353 20.60 12.73 9.41
C THR A 353 19.63 13.72 10.06
N ILE A 354 18.72 14.30 9.26
CA ILE A 354 17.76 15.31 9.72
C ILE A 354 16.64 14.62 10.49
N LYS A 355 16.39 15.09 11.72
CA LYS A 355 15.22 14.68 12.50
C LYS A 355 14.05 15.60 12.18
N PHE A 356 12.98 15.03 11.62
CA PHE A 356 11.74 15.73 11.37
C PHE A 356 10.82 15.67 12.59
N LYS A 357 10.02 16.73 12.79
CA LYS A 357 8.97 16.71 13.82
C LYS A 357 7.90 15.71 13.42
N SER A 358 7.56 14.79 14.31
CA SER A 358 6.51 13.80 14.07
C SER A 358 5.78 13.43 15.36
N GLN A 359 4.61 12.82 15.21
CA GLN A 359 3.84 12.17 16.26
C GLN A 359 4.22 10.70 16.43
N GLU A 360 5.34 10.25 15.89
CA GLU A 360 5.75 8.84 15.87
C GLU A 360 5.65 8.18 17.25
N LYS A 361 6.13 8.85 18.32
CA LYS A 361 6.03 8.34 19.69
C LYS A 361 4.59 8.03 20.13
N LEU A 362 3.63 8.86 19.72
CA LEU A 362 2.21 8.65 20.01
C LEU A 362 1.67 7.45 19.23
N TYR A 363 2.09 7.28 17.96
CA TYR A 363 1.74 6.11 17.16
C TYR A 363 2.32 4.83 17.73
N THR A 364 3.61 4.81 18.11
CA THR A 364 4.25 3.64 18.73
C THR A 364 3.55 3.27 20.04
N PHE A 365 3.18 4.25 20.86
CA PHE A 365 2.40 4.01 22.07
C PHE A 365 1.02 3.42 21.76
N GLY A 366 0.30 3.99 20.78
CA GLY A 366 -1.00 3.49 20.33
C GLY A 366 -0.93 2.05 19.80
N ILE A 367 0.09 1.72 19.01
CA ILE A 367 0.32 0.35 18.50
C ILE A 367 0.50 -0.62 19.66
N ARG A 368 1.40 -0.32 20.61
CA ARG A 368 1.63 -1.18 21.79
C ARG A 368 0.36 -1.37 22.62
N LEU A 369 -0.47 -0.33 22.74
CA LEU A 369 -1.75 -0.41 23.41
C LEU A 369 -2.71 -1.33 22.64
N TYR A 370 -2.79 -1.21 21.32
CA TYR A 370 -3.68 -2.02 20.47
C TYR A 370 -3.26 -3.49 20.44
N GLU A 371 -1.95 -3.77 20.43
CA GLU A 371 -1.39 -5.12 20.59
C GLU A 371 -1.77 -5.71 21.95
N LYS A 372 -1.58 -4.95 23.04
CA LYS A 372 -1.97 -5.39 24.40
C LYS A 372 -3.47 -5.66 24.52
N LEU A 373 -4.29 -4.93 23.78
CA LEU A 373 -5.74 -5.10 23.72
C LEU A 373 -6.21 -6.16 22.69
N GLY A 374 -5.29 -6.78 21.93
CA GLY A 374 -5.61 -7.80 20.93
C GLY A 374 -6.30 -7.29 19.65
N ILE A 375 -6.23 -5.99 19.37
CA ILE A 375 -6.92 -5.32 18.26
C ILE A 375 -6.10 -5.36 16.95
N GLU A 376 -4.77 -5.20 17.02
CA GLU A 376 -3.89 -5.28 15.84
C GLU A 376 -3.39 -6.71 15.65
N LYS A 377 -3.58 -7.25 14.44
CA LYS A 377 -3.26 -8.65 14.10
C LYS A 377 -2.14 -8.78 13.06
N ARG A 378 -1.48 -7.70 12.63
CA ARG A 378 -0.37 -7.77 11.65
C ARG A 378 0.98 -7.95 12.33
N ILE A 379 1.87 -8.65 11.63
CA ILE A 379 3.31 -8.70 11.93
C ILE A 379 3.89 -7.36 11.48
N ARG A 380 4.39 -6.55 12.41
CA ARG A 380 5.06 -5.27 12.08
C ARG A 380 6.44 -5.13 12.72
N ARG A 381 6.95 -6.22 13.29
CA ARG A 381 8.32 -6.24 13.80
C ARG A 381 9.28 -6.31 12.63
#